data_AF-A0A520CRV9-F1
#
_entry.id   AF-A0A520CRV9-F1
#
_cell.length_a   1.000
_cell.length_b   1.000
_cell.length_c   1.000
_cell.angle_alpha   90.00
_cell.angle_beta   90.00
_cell.angle_gamma   90.00
#
_symmetry.space_group_name_H-M   'P 1'
#
loop_
_entity.id
_entity.type
_entity.pdbx_description
1 polymer ?
#
loop_
_entity_poly.entity_id
_entity_poly.type
_entity_poly.pdbx_seq_one_letter_code
_entity_poly.pdbx_strand_id
1 'polypeptide(L)' 'MEKREVAEVLNAPAPHMVGDGFRVHNFFPSGYKIDMNPFFLMDYGSKIEFSARKNP' A
#
# COMPACT_ATOMS: atom_id res chain seq x y z
N MET A 1 -24.15 -19.75 5.94
CA MET A 1 -22.99 -18.95 5.48
C MET A 1 -21.85 -19.91 5.22
N GLU A 2 -21.36 -19.96 4.00
CA GLU A 2 -20.10 -20.65 3.69
C GLU A 2 -18.93 -19.84 4.26
N LYS A 3 -17.93 -20.54 4.78
CA LYS A 3 -16.67 -19.92 5.20
C LYS A 3 -15.79 -19.77 3.98
N ARG A 4 -15.25 -18.57 3.77
CA ARG A 4 -14.23 -18.34 2.74
C ARG A 4 -12.85 -18.68 3.31
N GLU A 5 -12.02 -19.28 2.48
CA GLU A 5 -10.62 -19.52 2.79
C GLU A 5 -9.78 -18.29 2.46
N VAL A 6 -8.67 -18.12 3.18
CA VAL A 6 -7.69 -17.07 2.87
C VAL A 6 -6.93 -17.52 1.63
N ALA A 7 -6.98 -16.71 0.56
CA ALA A 7 -6.27 -17.02 -0.68
C ALA A 7 -4.75 -16.89 -0.49
N GLU A 8 -4.29 -15.75 0.03
CA GLU A 8 -2.86 -15.44 0.19
C GLU A 8 -2.62 -14.49 1.38
N VAL A 9 -1.39 -14.52 1.92
CA VAL A 9 -0.87 -13.56 2.91
C VAL A 9 0.33 -12.85 2.29
N LEU A 10 0.19 -11.56 2.05
CA LEU A 10 1.14 -10.76 1.28
C LEU A 10 1.99 -9.87 2.19
N ASN A 11 3.30 -9.85 1.94
CA ASN A 11 4.20 -8.90 2.58
C ASN A 11 4.11 -7.53 1.90
N ALA A 12 4.45 -6.46 2.62
CA ALA A 12 4.47 -5.14 2.01
C ALA A 12 5.54 -5.05 0.90
N PRO A 13 5.19 -4.63 -0.34
CA PRO A 13 6.15 -4.46 -1.43
C PRO A 13 7.19 -3.37 -1.15
N ALA A 14 8.18 -3.17 -2.01
CA ALA A 14 9.12 -2.06 -1.84
C ALA A 14 8.37 -0.71 -1.85
N PRO A 15 8.62 0.19 -0.88
CA PRO A 15 7.92 1.45 -0.81
C PRO A 15 8.46 2.46 -1.83
N HIS A 16 7.61 3.41 -2.21
CA HIS A 16 7.96 4.55 -3.05
C HIS A 16 7.33 5.83 -2.50
N MET A 17 7.70 6.98 -3.08
CA MET A 17 7.14 8.28 -2.71
C MET A 17 5.97 8.66 -3.61
N VAL A 18 4.88 9.13 -3.02
CA VAL A 18 3.82 9.87 -3.70
C VAL A 18 3.94 11.33 -3.25
N GLY A 19 4.40 12.18 -4.17
CA GLY A 19 4.84 13.53 -3.81
C GLY A 19 6.04 13.48 -2.85
N ASP A 20 6.04 14.38 -1.86
CA ASP A 20 7.10 14.52 -0.85
C ASP A 20 6.67 14.12 0.58
N GLY A 21 5.37 13.87 0.80
CA GLY A 21 4.79 13.62 2.12
C GLY A 21 4.39 12.18 2.41
N PHE A 22 4.31 11.32 1.38
CA PHE A 22 3.81 9.96 1.53
C PHE A 22 4.83 8.94 1.03
N ARG A 23 5.41 8.18 1.96
CA ARG A 23 6.18 6.97 1.66
C ARG A 23 5.27 5.75 1.82
N VAL A 24 4.88 5.13 0.71
CA VAL A 24 3.81 4.12 0.68
C VAL A 24 4.27 2.80 0.06
N HIS A 25 3.66 1.71 0.52
CA HIS A 25 3.76 0.39 -0.08
C HIS A 25 2.52 0.16 -0.95
N ASN A 26 2.68 0.13 -2.28
CA ASN A 26 1.56 -0.20 -3.18
C ASN A 26 1.37 -1.71 -3.24
N PHE A 27 0.23 -2.22 -2.77
CA PHE A 27 -0.11 -3.64 -2.87
C PHE A 27 -0.71 -3.98 -4.24
N PHE A 28 -1.54 -3.10 -4.81
CA PHE A 28 -2.05 -3.19 -6.18
C PHE A 28 -2.43 -1.78 -6.66
N PRO A 29 -2.36 -1.48 -7.97
CA PRO A 29 -2.05 -2.39 -9.09
C PRO A 29 -0.56 -2.56 -9.41
N SER A 30 0.32 -1.77 -8.79
CA SER A 30 1.76 -1.74 -9.12
C SER A 30 2.62 -2.67 -8.26
N GLY A 31 2.08 -3.22 -7.16
CA GLY A 31 2.73 -4.25 -6.35
C GLY A 31 2.47 -5.66 -6.89
N TYR A 32 1.46 -6.31 -6.30
CA TYR A 32 0.97 -7.62 -6.70
C TYR A 32 -0.07 -7.51 -7.81
N LYS A 33 -0.06 -8.49 -8.74
CA LYS A 33 -1.07 -8.63 -9.79
C LYS A 33 -2.26 -9.43 -9.26
N ILE A 34 -3.07 -8.81 -8.42
CA ILE A 34 -4.26 -9.42 -7.81
C ILE A 34 -5.55 -8.74 -8.31
N ASP A 35 -6.60 -9.53 -8.54
CA ASP A 35 -7.93 -9.01 -8.88
C ASP A 35 -8.70 -8.71 -7.60
N MET A 36 -8.99 -7.42 -7.41
CA MET A 36 -9.66 -6.88 -6.23
C MET A 36 -10.92 -6.10 -6.59
N ASN A 37 -11.53 -6.33 -7.76
CA ASN A 37 -12.78 -5.65 -8.17
C ASN A 37 -13.82 -5.64 -7.01
N PRO A 38 -14.35 -4.48 -6.59
CA PRO A 38 -14.32 -3.16 -7.22
C PRO A 38 -13.24 -2.19 -6.72
N PHE A 39 -12.25 -2.67 -5.98
CA PHE A 39 -11.17 -1.83 -5.47
C PHE A 39 -10.12 -1.57 -6.56
N PHE A 40 -9.74 -0.29 -6.70
CA PHE A 40 -8.80 0.14 -7.74
C PHE A 40 -7.34 0.20 -7.28
N LEU A 41 -7.09 0.45 -5.99
CA LEU A 41 -5.75 0.65 -5.46
C LEU A 41 -5.70 0.39 -3.94
N MET A 42 -4.56 -0.08 -3.45
CA MET A 42 -4.22 -0.05 -2.03
C MET A 42 -2.77 0.42 -1.85
N ASP A 43 -2.61 1.63 -1.32
CA ASP A 43 -1.35 2.16 -0.81
C ASP A 43 -1.36 2.10 0.72
N TYR A 44 -0.36 1.43 1.29
CA TYR A 44 -0.16 1.35 2.73
C TYR A 44 0.95 2.30 3.18
N GLY A 45 0.57 3.37 3.89
CA GLY A 45 1.52 4.28 4.54
C GLY A 45 2.07 3.71 5.84
N SER A 46 3.13 2.92 5.77
CA SER A 46 3.82 2.40 6.96
C SER A 46 4.32 3.54 7.85
N LYS A 47 4.33 3.35 9.17
CA LYS A 47 4.83 4.36 10.11
C LYS A 47 6.26 4.78 9.75
N ILE A 48 6.47 6.08 9.62
CA ILE A 48 7.76 6.72 9.39
C ILE A 48 7.78 8.06 10.13
N GLU A 49 8.94 8.45 10.66
CA GLU A 49 9.14 9.77 11.24
C GLU A 49 9.62 10.74 10.16
N PHE A 50 8.91 11.85 10.03
CA PHE A 50 9.33 12.96 9.19
C PHE A 50 9.89 14.07 10.09
N SER A 51 11.09 14.56 9.78
CA SER A 51 11.64 15.75 10.42
C SER A 51 10.85 17.00 10.03
N ALA A 52 10.73 17.95 10.95
CA ALA A 52 10.11 19.24 10.65
C ALA A 52 10.90 19.97 9.54
N ARG A 53 10.17 20.57 8.58
CA ARG A 53 10.75 21.35 7.47
C ARG A 53 9.99 22.66 7.29
N LYS A 54 10.72 23.73 6.91
CA LYS A 54 10.17 25.08 6.77
C LYS A 54 9.22 25.23 5.57
N ASN A 55 9.48 24.50 4.50
CA ASN A 55 8.71 24.50 3.27
C ASN A 55 8.41 23.05 2.87
N PRO A 56 7.27 22.77 2.20
CA PRO A 56 6.98 21.49 1.55
C PRO A 56 8.06 21.04 0.58
#